data_AF-A0A7J0CNR8-F1
#
_entry.id   AF-A0A7J0CNR8-F1
#
_cell.length_a   1.000
_cell.length_b   1.000
_cell.length_c   1.000
_cell.angle_alpha   90.00
_cell.angle_beta   90.00
_cell.angle_gamma   90.00
#
_symmetry.space_group_name_H-M   'P 1'
#
loop_
_entity.id
_entity.type
_entity.pdbx_description
1 polymer ?
#
loop_
_entity_poly.entity_id
_entity_poly.type
_entity_poly.pdbx_seq_one_letter_code
_entity_poly.pdbx_strand_id
1 'polypeptide(L)'
;MIFLSFPDSEPVLTPELLTADHFPSTTRFFERASYGRFTLRPHPQRTWTQMPRPSTWYGIERDWDAKKRTAYLRDAIAAADEDVDFSAYDIVYLVADPDAPGVDSDATKVVNFERPLRADSTDIRRVVTVFEQHPPDRNVLAHETGHVFDLADLYHRPTDGKGDWDTYVGDWDVMGSQFGLAPDLFGWHKWKLGWLEGPQVVCVQGSADLTLEPVAAAPVPGGSIGTRLAVVRTGADSVLAVEARSATGNDRGTCTEGILIYRVRSGTASGGGPVEVVDTHPETGSCWDRSVYPPLADAPLTEGETYTVPGERTRVEVADRTPSGSWTVRITAGV
;
A
#
# COMPACT_ATOMS: atom_id res chain seq x y z
N MET A 1 3.30 -7.59 18.10
CA MET A 1 3.88 -6.22 18.11
C MET A 1 4.63 -6.08 19.41
N ILE A 2 5.87 -5.65 19.35
CA ILE A 2 6.77 -5.49 20.49
C ILE A 2 7.03 -4.00 20.62
N PHE A 3 6.89 -3.46 21.83
CA PHE A 3 7.03 -2.03 22.11
C PHE A 3 8.37 -1.82 22.80
N LEU A 4 9.21 -0.95 22.26
CA LEU A 4 10.62 -0.83 22.61
C LEU A 4 10.86 0.50 23.33
N SER A 5 11.25 0.42 24.59
CA SER A 5 11.71 1.57 25.37
C SER A 5 13.24 1.63 25.39
N PHE A 6 13.80 2.79 25.74
CA PHE A 6 15.24 3.00 25.73
C PHE A 6 15.74 3.57 27.05
N PRO A 7 16.98 3.29 27.49
CA PRO A 7 17.51 3.81 28.75
C PRO A 7 17.59 5.35 28.85
N ASP A 8 17.52 6.07 27.73
CA ASP A 8 17.54 7.53 27.65
C ASP A 8 16.14 8.15 27.50
N SER A 9 15.07 7.35 27.56
CA SER A 9 13.68 7.80 27.50
C SER A 9 12.79 7.01 28.47
N GLU A 10 11.90 7.70 29.19
CA GLU A 10 10.84 7.05 29.95
C GLU A 10 9.52 7.19 29.16
N PRO A 11 8.95 6.10 28.63
CA PRO A 11 7.75 6.20 27.81
C PRO A 11 6.57 6.77 28.59
N VAL A 12 5.95 7.81 28.05
CA VAL A 12 4.74 8.42 28.64
C VAL A 12 3.45 7.79 28.10
N LEU A 13 3.53 7.14 26.93
CA LEU A 13 2.44 6.41 26.30
C LEU A 13 2.46 4.93 26.70
N THR A 14 1.30 4.26 26.60
CA THR A 14 1.20 2.82 26.84
C THR A 14 1.17 2.05 25.52
N PRO A 15 1.65 0.78 25.50
CA PRO A 15 1.49 -0.12 24.36
C PRO A 15 0.05 -0.22 23.84
N GLU A 16 -0.95 -0.18 24.74
CA GLU A 16 -2.36 -0.23 24.35
C GLU A 16 -2.80 1.01 23.56
N LEU A 17 -2.32 2.21 23.93
CA LEU A 17 -2.62 3.44 23.21
C LEU A 17 -1.99 3.41 21.81
N LEU A 18 -0.71 3.06 21.71
CA LEU A 18 0.00 2.93 20.42
C LEU A 18 -0.62 1.84 19.54
N THR A 19 -1.10 0.74 20.14
CA THR A 19 -1.86 -0.28 19.40
C THR A 19 -3.15 0.30 18.82
N ALA A 20 -3.89 1.09 19.62
CA ALA A 20 -5.18 1.64 19.24
C ALA A 20 -5.09 2.66 18.09
N ASP A 21 -3.92 3.28 17.88
CA ASP A 21 -3.68 4.15 16.73
C ASP A 21 -3.76 3.40 15.40
N HIS A 22 -3.35 2.14 15.38
CA HIS A 22 -3.24 1.34 14.16
C HIS A 22 -4.32 0.26 14.01
N PHE A 23 -4.91 -0.18 15.12
CA PHE A 23 -5.87 -1.28 15.12
C PHE A 23 -7.19 -0.87 15.77
N PRO A 24 -8.35 -1.26 15.19
CA PRO A 24 -8.53 -2.22 14.08
C PRO A 24 -8.53 -1.61 12.67
N SER A 25 -8.06 -0.38 12.46
CA SER A 25 -8.04 0.27 11.13
C SER A 25 -7.21 -0.52 10.11
N THR A 26 -5.98 -0.91 10.42
CA THR A 26 -5.11 -1.67 9.51
C THR A 26 -5.69 -3.06 9.21
N THR A 27 -6.24 -3.77 10.21
CA THR A 27 -6.93 -5.06 9.99
C THR A 27 -8.07 -4.90 8.98
N ARG A 28 -8.95 -3.90 9.18
CA ARG A 28 -10.09 -3.68 8.29
C ARG A 28 -9.67 -3.24 6.89
N PHE A 29 -8.58 -2.48 6.76
CA PHE A 29 -8.03 -2.10 5.46
C PHE A 29 -7.74 -3.36 4.63
N PHE A 30 -7.00 -4.30 5.21
CA PHE A 30 -6.59 -5.54 4.55
C PHE A 30 -7.75 -6.52 4.34
N GLU A 31 -8.68 -6.63 5.28
CA GLU A 31 -9.90 -7.44 5.10
C GLU A 31 -10.72 -6.94 3.90
N ARG A 32 -10.85 -5.63 3.72
CA ARG A 32 -11.53 -5.03 2.56
C ARG A 32 -10.75 -5.23 1.28
N ALA A 33 -9.45 -4.91 1.29
CA ALA A 33 -8.60 -4.98 0.11
C ALA A 33 -8.52 -6.41 -0.45
N SER A 34 -8.52 -7.40 0.43
CA SER A 34 -8.43 -8.84 0.10
C SER A 34 -9.77 -9.53 -0.10
N TYR A 35 -10.89 -8.81 -0.04
CA TYR A 35 -12.25 -9.40 -0.09
C TYR A 35 -12.47 -10.49 0.98
N GLY A 36 -11.88 -10.31 2.16
CA GLY A 36 -11.95 -11.25 3.29
C GLY A 36 -11.00 -12.44 3.19
N ARG A 37 -10.15 -12.52 2.17
CA ARG A 37 -9.19 -13.63 2.00
C ARG A 37 -7.98 -13.53 2.92
N PHE A 38 -7.70 -12.34 3.45
CA PHE A 38 -6.59 -12.09 4.36
C PHE A 38 -7.06 -11.24 5.55
N THR A 39 -6.59 -11.61 6.74
CA THR A 39 -6.84 -10.87 7.98
C THR A 39 -5.53 -10.72 8.74
N LEU A 40 -5.10 -9.48 8.96
CA LEU A 40 -3.99 -9.17 9.86
C LEU A 40 -4.49 -9.18 11.31
N ARG A 41 -4.04 -10.15 12.11
CA ARG A 41 -4.43 -10.29 13.52
C ARG A 41 -3.30 -9.81 14.45
N PRO A 42 -3.43 -8.64 15.08
CA PRO A 42 -2.39 -8.12 15.95
C PRO A 42 -2.35 -8.90 17.28
N HIS A 43 -1.14 -9.25 17.71
CA HIS A 43 -0.85 -9.69 19.08
C HIS A 43 0.11 -8.68 19.73
N PRO A 44 -0.41 -7.57 20.26
CA PRO A 44 0.41 -6.54 20.90
C PRO A 44 0.85 -6.99 22.29
N GLN A 45 2.13 -6.84 22.59
CA GLN A 45 2.62 -6.97 23.96
C GLN A 45 2.11 -5.81 24.81
N ARG A 46 1.84 -6.08 26.09
CA ARG A 46 1.27 -5.09 27.03
C ARG A 46 2.33 -4.29 27.78
N THR A 47 3.58 -4.71 27.68
CA THR A 47 4.71 -4.13 28.39
C THR A 47 5.74 -3.62 27.40
N TRP A 48 6.49 -2.62 27.85
CA TRP A 48 7.67 -2.15 27.15
C TRP A 48 8.81 -3.16 27.33
N THR A 49 9.44 -3.54 26.22
CA THR A 49 10.70 -4.28 26.18
C THR A 49 11.83 -3.25 26.20
N GLN A 50 12.62 -3.24 27.28
CA GLN A 50 13.72 -2.30 27.45
C GLN A 50 14.91 -2.66 26.56
N MET A 51 15.30 -1.75 25.67
CA MET A 51 16.47 -1.91 24.83
C MET A 51 17.78 -1.77 25.64
N PRO A 52 18.86 -2.47 25.26
CA PRO A 52 20.11 -2.46 26.02
C PRO A 52 20.94 -1.18 25.81
N ARG A 53 20.61 -0.34 24.82
CA ARG A 53 21.33 0.91 24.49
C ARG A 53 20.36 2.09 24.40
N PRO A 54 20.83 3.32 24.68
CA PRO A 54 20.09 4.56 24.41
C PRO A 54 19.60 4.63 22.96
N SER A 55 18.42 5.21 22.72
CA SER A 55 17.85 5.44 21.38
C SER A 55 18.83 6.16 20.46
N THR A 56 19.50 7.19 20.99
CA THR A 56 20.52 8.00 20.29
C THR A 56 21.72 7.20 19.79
N TRP A 57 22.03 6.05 20.39
CA TRP A 57 23.13 5.18 19.94
C TRP A 57 22.79 4.51 18.61
N TYR A 58 21.55 4.05 18.46
CA TYR A 58 21.07 3.36 17.26
C TYR A 58 20.96 4.30 16.05
N GLY A 59 20.89 5.62 16.24
CA GLY A 59 20.88 6.61 15.15
C GLY A 59 19.82 6.30 14.10
N ILE A 60 18.58 6.12 14.56
CA ILE A 60 17.42 5.80 13.72
C ILE A 60 17.11 7.05 12.89
N GLU A 61 17.27 6.96 11.57
CA GLU A 61 17.07 8.07 10.63
C GLU A 61 16.76 7.55 9.22
N ARG A 62 16.25 8.41 8.33
CA ARG A 62 15.81 8.02 6.98
C ARG A 62 16.85 7.30 6.12
N ASP A 63 18.14 7.63 6.22
CA ASP A 63 19.23 6.91 5.52
C ASP A 63 20.09 6.09 6.51
N TRP A 64 19.39 5.37 7.41
CA TRP A 64 19.95 4.61 8.53
C TRP A 64 21.19 3.76 8.19
N ASP A 65 22.29 4.00 8.91
CA ASP A 65 23.49 3.18 8.84
C ASP A 65 23.18 1.68 9.01
N ALA A 66 23.62 0.86 8.04
CA ALA A 66 23.27 -0.55 7.99
C ALA A 66 23.77 -1.35 9.19
N LYS A 67 24.92 -0.98 9.79
CA LYS A 67 25.45 -1.68 10.98
C LYS A 67 24.63 -1.33 12.21
N LYS A 68 24.28 -0.06 12.39
CA LYS A 68 23.41 0.37 13.49
C LYS A 68 22.01 -0.21 13.39
N ARG A 69 21.41 -0.23 12.20
CA ARG A 69 20.14 -0.93 11.93
C ARG A 69 20.22 -2.40 12.29
N THR A 70 21.28 -3.08 11.88
CA THR A 70 21.47 -4.51 12.23
C THR A 70 21.60 -4.72 13.73
N ALA A 71 22.30 -3.82 14.43
CA ALA A 71 22.41 -3.86 15.88
C ALA A 71 21.06 -3.64 16.57
N TYR A 72 20.29 -2.64 16.12
CA TYR A 72 18.93 -2.38 16.63
C TYR A 72 18.03 -3.62 16.51
N LEU A 73 17.95 -4.21 15.31
CA LEU A 73 17.09 -5.36 15.07
C LEU A 73 17.52 -6.57 15.92
N ARG A 74 18.83 -6.82 16.04
CA ARG A 74 19.33 -7.92 16.87
C ARG A 74 19.02 -7.69 18.35
N ASP A 75 19.28 -6.50 18.85
CA ASP A 75 19.09 -6.15 20.26
C ASP A 75 17.61 -6.21 20.63
N ALA A 76 16.72 -5.71 19.77
CA ALA A 76 15.28 -5.75 19.98
C ALA A 76 14.73 -7.19 20.04
N ILE A 77 15.15 -8.04 19.11
CA ILE A 77 14.75 -9.45 19.11
C ILE A 77 15.30 -10.17 20.35
N ALA A 78 16.58 -9.98 20.68
CA ALA A 78 17.18 -10.61 21.85
C ALA A 78 16.56 -10.15 23.18
N ALA A 79 16.15 -8.89 23.27
CA ALA A 79 15.48 -8.34 24.46
C ALA A 79 14.04 -8.87 24.65
N ALA A 80 13.39 -9.31 23.57
CA ALA A 80 12.02 -9.82 23.60
C ALA A 80 11.94 -11.37 23.64
N ASP A 81 13.04 -12.08 23.36
CA ASP A 81 13.11 -13.54 23.19
C ASP A 81 12.60 -14.31 24.43
N GLU A 82 12.83 -13.79 25.64
CA GLU A 82 12.35 -14.47 26.85
C GLU A 82 10.83 -14.40 27.06
N ASP A 83 10.19 -13.38 26.47
CA ASP A 83 8.76 -13.09 26.68
C ASP A 83 7.90 -13.39 25.44
N VAL A 84 8.52 -13.58 24.26
CA VAL A 84 7.83 -13.71 22.97
C VAL A 84 8.34 -14.93 22.22
N ASP A 85 7.46 -15.94 22.07
CA ASP A 85 7.70 -17.06 21.16
C ASP A 85 7.55 -16.59 19.70
N PHE A 86 8.68 -16.36 19.03
CA PHE A 86 8.71 -15.90 17.64
C PHE A 86 8.23 -16.94 16.64
N SER A 87 8.19 -18.23 17.01
CA SER A 87 7.70 -19.29 16.13
C SER A 87 6.20 -19.22 15.86
N ALA A 88 5.46 -18.48 16.69
CA ALA A 88 4.03 -18.28 16.55
C ALA A 88 3.63 -17.19 15.53
N TYR A 89 4.58 -16.46 14.95
CA TYR A 89 4.30 -15.26 14.15
C TYR A 89 5.04 -15.23 12.80
N ASP A 90 4.31 -14.89 11.73
CA ASP A 90 4.90 -14.67 10.40
C ASP A 90 5.54 -13.28 10.23
N ILE A 91 5.11 -12.31 11.05
CA ILE A 91 5.47 -10.89 10.95
C ILE A 91 5.69 -10.35 12.37
N VAL A 92 6.82 -9.67 12.57
CA VAL A 92 7.14 -8.97 13.82
C VAL A 92 7.13 -7.46 13.56
N TYR A 93 6.31 -6.74 14.30
CA TYR A 93 6.36 -5.28 14.36
C TYR A 93 7.15 -4.86 15.59
N LEU A 94 8.19 -4.07 15.38
CA LEU A 94 9.01 -3.44 16.42
C LEU A 94 8.62 -1.96 16.48
N VAL A 95 7.88 -1.57 17.51
CA VAL A 95 7.37 -0.21 17.70
C VAL A 95 8.28 0.50 18.69
N ALA A 96 8.99 1.53 18.25
CA ALA A 96 9.82 2.32 19.17
C ALA A 96 8.97 3.31 19.96
N ASP A 97 9.43 3.66 21.16
CA ASP A 97 8.90 4.81 21.92
C ASP A 97 8.99 6.09 21.07
N PRO A 98 7.86 6.72 20.70
CA PRO A 98 7.86 7.89 19.83
C PRO A 98 8.50 9.12 20.48
N ASP A 99 8.57 9.16 21.82
CA ASP A 99 9.13 10.29 22.56
C ASP A 99 10.64 10.14 22.82
N ALA A 100 11.24 9.01 22.40
CA ALA A 100 12.66 8.77 22.59
C ALA A 100 13.50 9.66 21.67
N PRO A 101 14.52 10.39 22.20
CA PRO A 101 15.21 11.45 21.49
C PRO A 101 16.03 11.00 20.26
N GLY A 102 16.30 9.70 20.14
CA GLY A 102 17.00 9.10 19.01
C GLY A 102 16.11 8.41 17.97
N VAL A 103 14.78 8.57 18.05
CA VAL A 103 13.81 8.01 17.10
C VAL A 103 13.36 9.10 16.14
N ASP A 104 13.61 8.89 14.85
CA ASP A 104 13.12 9.74 13.76
C ASP A 104 11.86 9.11 13.15
N SER A 105 10.74 9.84 13.17
CA SER A 105 9.46 9.36 12.65
C SER A 105 9.47 9.15 11.14
N ASP A 106 10.31 9.87 10.41
CA ASP A 106 10.46 9.70 8.96
C ASP A 106 11.28 8.45 8.59
N ALA A 107 11.77 7.70 9.58
CA ALA A 107 12.61 6.53 9.40
C ALA A 107 11.83 5.20 9.45
N THR A 108 10.50 5.21 9.59
CA THR A 108 9.65 4.00 9.55
C THR A 108 9.98 3.19 8.30
N LYS A 109 10.23 1.88 8.46
CA LYS A 109 10.73 1.00 7.38
C LYS A 109 10.33 -0.45 7.57
N VAL A 110 10.13 -1.14 6.45
CA VAL A 110 10.19 -2.61 6.40
C VAL A 110 11.60 -3.11 6.11
N VAL A 111 12.00 -4.16 6.84
CA VAL A 111 13.25 -4.89 6.61
C VAL A 111 12.91 -6.34 6.29
N ASN A 112 12.95 -6.67 4.99
CA ASN A 112 12.92 -8.04 4.51
C ASN A 112 14.35 -8.58 4.46
N PHE A 113 14.58 -9.73 5.09
CA PHE A 113 15.91 -10.30 5.21
C PHE A 113 16.18 -11.36 4.14
N GLU A 114 17.26 -11.18 3.35
CA GLU A 114 17.80 -12.29 2.53
C GLU A 114 18.31 -13.44 3.40
N ARG A 115 18.87 -13.11 4.58
CA ARG A 115 19.27 -14.07 5.61
C ARG A 115 18.50 -13.76 6.90
N PRO A 116 17.57 -14.62 7.32
CA PRO A 116 16.69 -14.33 8.45
C PRO A 116 17.47 -14.12 9.75
N LEU A 117 16.91 -13.28 10.62
CA LEU A 117 17.30 -13.28 12.03
C LEU A 117 16.81 -14.57 12.69
N ARG A 118 17.48 -15.00 13.77
CA ARG A 118 17.11 -16.22 14.49
C ARG A 118 16.83 -15.93 15.95
N ALA A 119 15.71 -16.45 16.40
CA ALA A 119 15.19 -16.43 17.78
C ALA A 119 14.35 -17.70 17.94
N ASP A 120 14.30 -18.30 19.13
CA ASP A 120 13.55 -19.55 19.38
C ASP A 120 13.76 -20.69 18.37
N SER A 121 15.00 -20.86 17.88
CA SER A 121 15.33 -21.81 16.79
C SER A 121 14.51 -21.63 15.49
N THR A 122 13.86 -20.48 15.34
CA THR A 122 13.02 -20.08 14.21
C THR A 122 13.69 -18.96 13.41
N ASP A 123 13.49 -18.98 12.10
CA ASP A 123 13.91 -17.92 11.18
C ASP A 123 12.86 -16.80 11.14
N ILE A 124 13.18 -15.64 11.71
CA ILE A 124 12.39 -14.41 11.56
C ILE A 124 12.74 -13.77 10.23
N ARG A 125 11.79 -13.79 9.30
CA ARG A 125 12.03 -13.37 7.90
C ARG A 125 11.59 -11.93 7.61
N ARG A 126 10.59 -11.43 8.34
CA ARG A 126 9.91 -10.17 8.06
C ARG A 126 9.76 -9.38 9.35
N VAL A 127 10.46 -8.24 9.40
CA VAL A 127 10.35 -7.29 10.50
C VAL A 127 9.94 -5.94 9.94
N VAL A 128 8.96 -5.32 10.59
CA VAL A 128 8.53 -3.96 10.31
C VAL A 128 8.95 -3.12 11.51
N THR A 129 9.79 -2.11 11.27
CA THR A 129 10.14 -1.12 12.29
C THR A 129 9.19 0.07 12.17
N VAL A 130 8.51 0.38 13.27
CA VAL A 130 7.51 1.45 13.38
C VAL A 130 8.09 2.53 14.28
N PHE A 131 8.37 3.70 13.70
CA PHE A 131 8.97 4.85 14.40
C PHE A 131 8.04 6.06 14.44
N GLU A 132 6.78 5.84 14.08
CA GLU A 132 5.75 6.86 13.97
C GLU A 132 5.55 7.67 15.24
N GLN A 133 5.24 8.95 15.07
CA GLN A 133 4.73 9.81 16.13
C GLN A 133 3.34 9.36 16.63
N HIS A 134 2.90 9.91 17.76
CA HIS A 134 1.55 9.73 18.28
C HIS A 134 0.74 11.04 18.20
N PRO A 135 -0.39 11.10 17.46
CA PRO A 135 -0.94 10.05 16.61
C PRO A 135 -0.16 9.89 15.29
N PRO A 136 -0.13 8.67 14.71
CA PRO A 136 0.63 8.39 13.51
C PRO A 136 -0.08 8.90 12.25
N ASP A 137 0.65 8.88 11.14
CA ASP A 137 0.05 9.15 9.84
C ASP A 137 -1.00 8.09 9.46
N ARG A 138 -2.01 8.54 8.72
CA ARG A 138 -3.11 7.66 8.29
C ARG A 138 -2.56 6.55 7.41
N ASN A 139 -2.99 5.32 7.65
CA ASN A 139 -2.64 4.13 6.87
C ASN A 139 -1.14 3.77 6.82
N VAL A 140 -0.26 4.43 7.58
CA VAL A 140 1.19 4.15 7.55
C VAL A 140 1.49 2.67 7.81
N LEU A 141 0.85 2.06 8.81
CA LEU A 141 1.08 0.64 9.07
C LEU A 141 0.52 -0.26 7.96
N ALA A 142 -0.51 0.18 7.23
CA ALA A 142 -1.00 -0.55 6.06
C ALA A 142 -0.02 -0.46 4.88
N HIS A 143 0.56 0.72 4.64
CA HIS A 143 1.63 0.94 3.67
C HIS A 143 2.83 0.04 3.97
N GLU A 144 3.37 0.12 5.18
CA GLU A 144 4.51 -0.69 5.59
C GLU A 144 4.21 -2.19 5.50
N THR A 145 3.02 -2.61 5.95
CA THR A 145 2.63 -4.03 5.82
C THR A 145 2.53 -4.46 4.34
N GLY A 146 2.25 -3.56 3.41
CA GLY A 146 2.31 -3.83 1.97
C GLY A 146 3.69 -4.29 1.49
N HIS A 147 4.77 -3.71 2.02
CA HIS A 147 6.15 -4.14 1.71
C HIS A 147 6.49 -5.53 2.23
N VAL A 148 5.81 -5.99 3.29
CA VAL A 148 5.95 -7.38 3.77
C VAL A 148 5.50 -8.39 2.72
N PHE A 149 4.62 -7.97 1.80
CA PHE A 149 4.14 -8.74 0.66
C PHE A 149 4.89 -8.42 -0.66
N ASP A 150 6.09 -7.84 -0.56
CA ASP A 150 6.93 -7.46 -1.70
C ASP A 150 6.23 -6.50 -2.68
N LEU A 151 5.35 -5.63 -2.18
CA LEU A 151 4.87 -4.48 -2.93
C LEU A 151 5.92 -3.36 -2.89
N ALA A 152 6.11 -2.69 -4.01
CA ALA A 152 7.06 -1.60 -4.15
C ALA A 152 6.38 -0.27 -3.82
N ASP A 153 7.18 0.70 -3.37
CA ASP A 153 6.81 2.11 -3.36
C ASP A 153 6.49 2.55 -4.79
N LEU A 154 5.32 3.18 -4.96
CA LEU A 154 4.87 3.69 -6.25
C LEU A 154 5.18 5.18 -6.43
N TYR A 155 5.52 5.89 -5.36
CA TYR A 155 5.88 7.30 -5.42
C TYR A 155 7.21 7.53 -6.17
N HIS A 156 7.39 8.74 -6.69
CA HIS A 156 8.67 9.18 -7.23
C HIS A 156 9.51 9.75 -6.09
N ARG A 157 10.69 9.20 -5.80
CA ARG A 157 11.64 9.87 -4.88
C ARG A 157 12.42 10.94 -5.66
N PRO A 158 12.18 12.25 -5.45
CA PRO A 158 12.91 13.29 -6.15
C PRO A 158 14.39 13.22 -5.77
N THR A 159 15.28 13.39 -6.73
CA THR A 159 16.74 13.25 -6.54
C THR A 159 17.35 14.25 -5.55
N ASP A 160 16.67 15.35 -5.27
CA ASP A 160 17.07 16.40 -4.33
C ASP A 160 16.23 16.44 -3.04
N GLY A 161 15.33 15.47 -2.85
CA GLY A 161 14.39 15.41 -1.73
C GLY A 161 13.34 16.54 -1.74
N LYS A 162 13.29 17.36 -2.79
CA LYS A 162 12.38 18.49 -2.94
C LYS A 162 11.58 18.30 -4.23
N GLY A 163 10.42 17.68 -4.10
CA GLY A 163 9.54 17.45 -5.24
C GLY A 163 8.27 16.75 -4.80
N ASP A 164 7.36 16.62 -5.74
CA ASP A 164 6.08 15.99 -5.53
C ASP A 164 6.26 14.46 -5.61
N TRP A 165 6.16 13.83 -4.44
CA TRP A 165 6.38 12.39 -4.28
C TRP A 165 5.25 11.60 -4.96
N ASP A 166 4.03 12.14 -4.96
CA ASP A 166 2.81 11.41 -5.29
C ASP A 166 2.45 11.47 -6.80
N THR A 167 3.37 11.98 -7.63
CA THR A 167 3.13 12.30 -9.05
C THR A 167 2.74 11.13 -9.94
N TYR A 168 3.10 9.89 -9.62
CA TYR A 168 2.83 8.75 -10.49
C TYR A 168 1.46 8.12 -10.29
N VAL A 169 0.96 8.07 -9.05
CA VAL A 169 -0.29 7.35 -8.74
C VAL A 169 -1.28 8.18 -7.95
N GLY A 170 -0.89 9.35 -7.44
CA GLY A 170 -1.74 10.23 -6.66
C GLY A 170 -2.46 9.53 -5.52
N ASP A 171 -3.77 9.72 -5.46
CA ASP A 171 -4.62 9.16 -4.40
C ASP A 171 -4.85 7.64 -4.48
N TRP A 172 -4.45 6.98 -5.58
CA TRP A 172 -5.09 5.75 -6.07
C TRP A 172 -4.55 4.42 -5.54
N ASP A 173 -3.50 4.41 -4.70
CA ASP A 173 -3.00 3.20 -4.01
C ASP A 173 -2.20 3.59 -2.76
N VAL A 174 -2.39 2.86 -1.65
CA VAL A 174 -1.67 3.11 -0.39
C VAL A 174 -0.15 3.04 -0.54
N MET A 175 0.37 2.23 -1.47
CA MET A 175 1.80 2.10 -1.78
C MET A 175 2.35 3.30 -2.55
N GLY A 176 1.48 4.17 -3.07
CA GLY A 176 1.83 5.50 -3.54
C GLY A 176 1.85 6.51 -2.40
N SER A 177 0.70 6.63 -1.71
CA SER A 177 0.54 7.58 -0.62
C SER A 177 -0.38 7.04 0.47
N GLN A 178 0.11 7.04 1.71
CA GLN A 178 -0.68 6.67 2.87
C GLN A 178 -1.84 7.64 3.16
N PHE A 179 -1.72 8.88 2.65
CA PHE A 179 -2.71 9.95 2.77
C PHE A 179 -3.74 9.99 1.63
N GLY A 180 -3.56 9.17 0.58
CA GLY A 180 -4.41 9.16 -0.60
C GLY A 180 -5.90 8.98 -0.27
N LEU A 181 -6.76 9.69 -1.00
CA LEU A 181 -8.22 9.65 -0.82
C LEU A 181 -8.86 8.33 -1.29
N ALA A 182 -8.20 7.62 -2.21
CA ALA A 182 -8.60 6.34 -2.76
C ALA A 182 -7.51 5.26 -2.57
N PRO A 183 -7.13 4.95 -1.31
CA PRO A 183 -5.92 4.18 -1.02
C PRO A 183 -6.08 2.67 -1.16
N ASP A 184 -7.18 2.13 -1.72
CA ASP A 184 -7.23 0.68 -1.96
C ASP A 184 -6.11 0.25 -2.91
N LEU A 185 -5.63 -0.98 -2.73
CA LEU A 185 -4.59 -1.51 -3.61
C LEU A 185 -5.12 -1.62 -5.04
N PHE A 186 -4.29 -1.26 -6.01
CA PHE A 186 -4.56 -1.49 -7.43
C PHE A 186 -4.97 -2.94 -7.68
N GLY A 187 -5.90 -3.16 -8.61
CA GLY A 187 -6.29 -4.49 -9.07
C GLY A 187 -5.08 -5.33 -9.48
N TRP A 188 -4.05 -4.70 -10.07
CA TRP A 188 -2.78 -5.36 -10.36
C TRP A 188 -2.08 -5.92 -9.12
N HIS A 189 -2.00 -5.14 -8.05
CA HIS A 189 -1.45 -5.60 -6.77
C HIS A 189 -2.31 -6.70 -6.15
N LYS A 190 -3.64 -6.54 -6.15
CA LYS A 190 -4.56 -7.58 -5.67
C LYS A 190 -4.44 -8.89 -6.47
N TRP A 191 -4.16 -8.82 -7.78
CA TRP A 191 -3.88 -10.00 -8.61
C TRP A 191 -2.52 -10.63 -8.27
N LYS A 192 -1.46 -9.82 -8.13
CA LYS A 192 -0.12 -10.29 -7.72
C LYS A 192 -0.16 -11.03 -6.38
N LEU A 193 -0.97 -10.56 -5.44
CA LEU A 193 -1.17 -11.17 -4.11
C LEU A 193 -2.10 -12.39 -4.12
N GLY A 194 -2.69 -12.73 -5.28
CA GLY A 194 -3.64 -13.83 -5.42
C GLY A 194 -4.98 -13.57 -4.76
N TRP A 195 -5.35 -12.32 -4.50
CA TRP A 195 -6.67 -11.96 -3.98
C TRP A 195 -7.70 -11.83 -5.11
N LEU A 196 -7.26 -11.37 -6.27
CA LEU A 196 -7.93 -11.57 -7.56
C LEU A 196 -7.32 -12.79 -8.26
N GLU A 197 -8.17 -13.53 -8.97
CA GLU A 197 -7.86 -14.74 -9.72
C GLU A 197 -8.37 -14.63 -11.15
N GLY A 198 -8.09 -15.66 -11.98
CA GLY A 198 -8.42 -15.68 -13.40
C GLY A 198 -9.84 -15.21 -13.76
N PRO A 199 -10.92 -15.64 -13.08
CA PRO A 199 -12.27 -15.19 -13.40
C PRO A 199 -12.51 -13.68 -13.17
N GLN A 200 -11.70 -13.01 -12.35
CA GLN A 200 -11.83 -11.59 -12.06
C GLN A 200 -10.89 -10.70 -12.89
N VAL A 201 -9.99 -11.32 -13.68
CA VAL A 201 -8.97 -10.64 -14.47
C VAL A 201 -9.09 -11.05 -15.93
N VAL A 202 -9.34 -10.08 -16.82
CA VAL A 202 -9.49 -10.33 -18.26
C VAL A 202 -8.31 -9.75 -19.04
N CYS A 203 -7.56 -10.61 -19.71
CA CYS A 203 -6.55 -10.19 -20.68
C CYS A 203 -7.23 -9.85 -22.02
N VAL A 204 -7.17 -8.59 -22.45
CA VAL A 204 -7.79 -8.13 -23.69
C VAL A 204 -6.82 -8.24 -24.86
N GLN A 205 -7.21 -8.98 -25.90
CA GLN A 205 -6.51 -9.11 -27.17
C GLN A 205 -7.45 -8.67 -28.29
N GLY A 206 -7.15 -7.54 -28.94
CA GLY A 206 -8.10 -6.91 -29.88
C GLY A 206 -9.17 -6.11 -29.14
N SER A 207 -10.45 -6.35 -29.42
CA SER A 207 -11.56 -5.60 -28.81
C SER A 207 -12.38 -6.46 -27.85
N ALA A 208 -12.75 -5.91 -26.69
CA ALA A 208 -13.60 -6.56 -25.70
C ALA A 208 -14.56 -5.55 -25.05
N ASP A 209 -15.82 -5.96 -24.93
CA ASP A 209 -16.84 -5.29 -24.11
C ASP A 209 -16.89 -5.98 -22.74
N LEU A 210 -16.65 -5.23 -21.66
CA LEU A 210 -16.53 -5.75 -20.31
C LEU A 210 -17.41 -4.95 -19.35
N THR A 211 -17.95 -5.61 -18.33
CA THR A 211 -18.50 -4.95 -17.16
C THR A 211 -17.52 -5.12 -16.01
N LEU A 212 -16.97 -4.00 -15.52
CA LEU A 212 -16.01 -3.96 -14.43
C LEU A 212 -16.72 -3.53 -13.14
N GLU A 213 -16.68 -4.38 -12.13
CA GLU A 213 -17.13 -4.02 -10.80
C GLU A 213 -16.02 -3.21 -10.07
N PRO A 214 -16.35 -2.18 -9.27
CA PRO A 214 -15.32 -1.34 -8.64
C PRO A 214 -14.35 -2.12 -7.77
N VAL A 215 -13.04 -1.88 -7.90
CA VAL A 215 -12.00 -2.72 -7.26
C VAL A 215 -12.11 -2.79 -5.73
N ALA A 216 -12.61 -1.73 -5.11
CA ALA A 216 -12.80 -1.63 -3.65
C ALA A 216 -14.16 -2.13 -3.15
N ALA A 217 -15.08 -2.48 -4.05
CA ALA A 217 -16.41 -2.92 -3.65
C ALA A 217 -16.35 -4.31 -3.00
N ALA A 218 -17.03 -4.45 -1.87
CA ALA A 218 -17.21 -5.75 -1.24
C ALA A 218 -18.07 -6.66 -2.13
N PRO A 219 -17.80 -7.97 -2.17
CA PRO A 219 -18.67 -8.91 -2.87
C PRO A 219 -20.07 -8.92 -2.26
N VAL A 220 -21.10 -9.08 -3.09
CA VAL A 220 -22.47 -9.26 -2.59
C VAL A 220 -22.52 -10.52 -1.72
N PRO A 221 -23.19 -10.50 -0.55
CA PRO A 221 -23.32 -11.69 0.29
C PRO A 221 -23.84 -12.91 -0.50
N GLY A 222 -23.08 -14.00 -0.52
CA GLY A 222 -23.40 -15.21 -1.27
C GLY A 222 -23.14 -15.13 -2.78
N GLY A 223 -22.64 -14.02 -3.30
CA GLY A 223 -22.23 -13.83 -4.68
C GLY A 223 -20.73 -14.08 -4.89
N SER A 224 -20.34 -14.30 -6.15
CA SER A 224 -18.94 -14.30 -6.58
C SER A 224 -18.45 -12.89 -6.86
N ILE A 225 -17.13 -12.68 -6.77
CA ILE A 225 -16.49 -11.46 -7.27
C ILE A 225 -16.59 -11.46 -8.80
N GLY A 226 -17.17 -10.42 -9.40
CA GLY A 226 -17.16 -10.24 -10.85
C GLY A 226 -15.80 -9.77 -11.37
N THR A 227 -15.75 -9.41 -12.66
CA THR A 227 -14.54 -8.86 -13.27
C THR A 227 -14.15 -7.54 -12.60
N ARG A 228 -12.90 -7.44 -12.12
CA ARG A 228 -12.36 -6.23 -11.46
C ARG A 228 -11.30 -5.53 -12.29
N LEU A 229 -10.55 -6.30 -13.08
CA LEU A 229 -9.37 -5.85 -13.78
C LEU A 229 -9.37 -6.32 -15.22
N ALA A 230 -9.15 -5.41 -16.15
CA ALA A 230 -8.79 -5.73 -17.52
C ALA A 230 -7.32 -5.37 -17.77
N VAL A 231 -6.60 -6.21 -18.49
CA VAL A 231 -5.17 -6.05 -18.76
C VAL A 231 -4.92 -6.12 -20.26
N VAL A 232 -4.24 -5.12 -20.81
CA VAL A 232 -3.76 -5.09 -22.19
C VAL A 232 -2.25 -5.19 -22.17
N ARG A 233 -1.68 -6.21 -22.81
CA ARG A 233 -0.23 -6.35 -22.92
C ARG A 233 0.33 -5.32 -23.90
N THR A 234 1.29 -4.50 -23.45
CA THR A 234 1.92 -3.47 -24.29
C THR A 234 3.37 -3.81 -24.65
N GLY A 235 4.03 -4.67 -23.88
CA GLY A 235 5.42 -5.07 -24.11
C GLY A 235 5.78 -6.40 -23.45
N ALA A 236 7.08 -6.70 -23.40
CA ALA A 236 7.59 -7.92 -22.76
C ALA A 236 7.41 -7.90 -21.23
N ASP A 237 7.57 -6.72 -20.65
CA ASP A 237 7.58 -6.42 -19.21
C ASP A 237 6.64 -5.25 -18.87
N SER A 238 5.73 -4.91 -19.78
CA SER A 238 4.78 -3.80 -19.61
C SER A 238 3.34 -4.17 -20.01
N VAL A 239 2.40 -3.62 -19.25
CA VAL A 239 0.97 -3.72 -19.51
C VAL A 239 0.26 -2.39 -19.24
N LEU A 240 -0.90 -2.21 -19.84
CA LEU A 240 -1.93 -1.30 -19.36
C LEU A 240 -2.95 -2.09 -18.55
N ALA A 241 -3.29 -1.58 -17.39
CA ALA A 241 -4.36 -2.07 -16.54
C ALA A 241 -5.52 -1.06 -16.56
N VAL A 242 -6.74 -1.58 -16.57
CA VAL A 242 -7.99 -0.83 -16.60
C VAL A 242 -8.89 -1.39 -15.52
N GLU A 243 -9.32 -0.56 -14.58
CA GLU A 243 -10.16 -0.96 -13.46
C GLU A 243 -11.20 0.11 -13.11
N ALA A 244 -12.29 -0.29 -12.48
CA ALA A 244 -13.30 0.63 -11.99
C ALA A 244 -12.97 1.10 -10.56
N ARG A 245 -13.10 2.41 -10.29
CA ARG A 245 -12.98 3.04 -8.98
C ARG A 245 -14.31 3.66 -8.56
N SER A 246 -14.67 3.54 -7.28
CA SER A 246 -15.88 4.13 -6.71
C SER A 246 -15.70 4.39 -5.22
N ALA A 247 -16.51 5.26 -4.63
CA ALA A 247 -16.49 5.69 -3.23
C ALA A 247 -17.01 4.60 -2.28
N THR A 248 -16.32 3.47 -2.25
CA THR A 248 -16.66 2.28 -1.45
C THR A 248 -15.40 1.66 -0.84
N GLY A 249 -15.57 0.80 0.15
CA GLY A 249 -14.46 0.09 0.79
C GLY A 249 -13.38 1.03 1.34
N ASN A 250 -12.14 0.84 0.87
CA ASN A 250 -11.02 1.71 1.23
C ASN A 250 -11.05 3.05 0.47
N ASP A 251 -11.69 3.08 -0.72
CA ASP A 251 -11.79 4.24 -1.61
C ASP A 251 -12.92 5.23 -1.25
N ARG A 252 -13.55 5.09 -0.08
CA ARG A 252 -14.70 5.93 0.33
C ARG A 252 -14.45 7.45 0.29
N GLY A 253 -13.19 7.88 0.28
CA GLY A 253 -12.79 9.29 0.24
C GLY A 253 -12.61 9.83 -1.18
N THR A 254 -12.68 8.99 -2.22
CA THR A 254 -12.42 9.39 -3.60
C THR A 254 -13.31 10.54 -4.04
N CYS A 255 -12.75 11.40 -4.87
CA CYS A 255 -13.43 12.58 -5.40
C CYS A 255 -14.11 12.32 -6.74
N THR A 256 -13.59 11.35 -7.49
CA THR A 256 -14.12 10.93 -8.77
C THR A 256 -14.26 9.42 -8.79
N GLU A 257 -15.23 8.96 -9.57
CA GLU A 257 -15.53 7.55 -9.77
C GLU A 257 -15.54 7.31 -11.28
N GLY A 258 -15.10 6.13 -11.71
CA GLY A 258 -14.97 5.87 -13.14
C GLY A 258 -13.98 4.77 -13.43
N ILE A 259 -13.45 4.80 -14.65
CA ILE A 259 -12.50 3.84 -15.17
C ILE A 259 -11.10 4.43 -15.11
N LEU A 260 -10.30 3.91 -14.18
CA LEU A 260 -8.90 4.29 -14.03
C LEU A 260 -8.03 3.45 -14.96
N ILE A 261 -7.11 4.11 -15.65
CA ILE A 261 -6.14 3.48 -16.55
C ILE A 261 -4.75 3.73 -15.96
N TYR A 262 -3.92 2.70 -15.88
CA TYR A 262 -2.54 2.84 -15.42
C TYR A 262 -1.59 1.90 -16.16
N ARG A 263 -0.35 2.35 -16.30
CA ARG A 263 0.77 1.57 -16.83
C ARG A 263 1.41 0.79 -15.70
N VAL A 264 1.82 -0.43 -16.01
CA VAL A 264 2.64 -1.25 -15.11
C VAL A 264 3.89 -1.69 -15.85
N ARG A 265 5.05 -1.56 -15.22
CA ARG A 265 6.37 -1.94 -15.76
C ARG A 265 7.11 -2.80 -14.73
N SER A 266 7.35 -4.07 -15.03
CA SER A 266 7.96 -5.00 -14.07
C SER A 266 9.47 -4.83 -13.89
N GLY A 267 10.14 -4.15 -14.83
CA GLY A 267 11.59 -3.89 -14.76
C GLY A 267 11.97 -2.67 -13.93
N THR A 268 11.01 -1.85 -13.50
CA THR A 268 11.26 -0.61 -12.76
C THR A 268 11.40 -0.89 -11.27
N ALA A 269 12.44 -0.34 -10.65
CA ALA A 269 12.68 -0.51 -9.21
C ALA A 269 11.70 0.31 -8.34
N SER A 270 11.60 -0.05 -7.05
CA SER A 270 10.84 0.71 -6.04
C SER A 270 11.25 2.19 -6.02
N GLY A 271 10.27 3.08 -5.93
CA GLY A 271 10.50 4.54 -5.98
C GLY A 271 10.76 5.10 -7.39
N GLY A 272 10.78 4.23 -8.42
CA GLY A 272 11.00 4.60 -9.83
C GLY A 272 9.73 4.66 -10.67
N GLY A 273 8.55 4.51 -10.07
CA GLY A 273 7.26 4.46 -10.78
C GLY A 273 7.01 3.15 -11.54
N PRO A 274 7.05 1.97 -10.89
CA PRO A 274 6.67 0.71 -11.54
C PRO A 274 5.17 0.65 -11.91
N VAL A 275 4.36 1.54 -11.33
CA VAL A 275 2.98 1.81 -11.69
C VAL A 275 2.83 3.31 -11.92
N GLU A 276 2.10 3.71 -12.97
CA GLU A 276 1.89 5.10 -13.34
C GLU A 276 0.46 5.28 -13.86
N VAL A 277 -0.36 6.06 -13.17
CA VAL A 277 -1.71 6.42 -13.58
C VAL A 277 -1.66 7.28 -14.84
N VAL A 278 -2.55 6.98 -15.78
CA VAL A 278 -2.74 7.80 -16.98
C VAL A 278 -3.70 8.92 -16.63
N ASP A 279 -3.21 10.15 -16.71
CA ASP A 279 -4.06 11.33 -16.64
C ASP A 279 -4.91 11.45 -17.91
N THR A 280 -6.21 11.16 -17.79
CA THR A 280 -7.15 11.27 -18.91
C THR A 280 -7.73 12.67 -19.09
N HIS A 281 -7.48 13.57 -18.14
CA HIS A 281 -7.99 14.93 -18.11
C HIS A 281 -6.85 15.94 -17.80
N PRO A 282 -5.78 15.99 -18.62
CA PRO A 282 -4.53 16.68 -18.30
C PRO A 282 -4.61 18.21 -18.16
N GLU A 283 -5.76 18.80 -18.50
CA GLU A 283 -6.02 20.24 -18.38
C GLU A 283 -6.85 20.58 -17.13
N THR A 284 -7.25 19.58 -16.35
CA THR A 284 -8.04 19.74 -15.13
C THR A 284 -7.39 19.02 -13.95
N GLY A 285 -8.12 18.97 -12.84
CA GLY A 285 -7.68 18.44 -11.57
C GLY A 285 -8.81 18.58 -10.56
N SER A 286 -8.88 17.68 -9.59
CA SER A 286 -9.97 17.64 -8.61
C SER A 286 -9.45 17.64 -7.18
N CYS A 287 -10.33 18.00 -6.24
CA CYS A 287 -10.03 17.95 -4.81
C CYS A 287 -8.73 18.65 -4.37
N TRP A 288 -8.46 19.83 -4.91
CA TRP A 288 -7.29 20.65 -4.61
C TRP A 288 -6.96 20.82 -3.13
N ASP A 289 -7.96 20.86 -2.25
CA ASP A 289 -7.78 21.04 -0.81
C ASP A 289 -7.55 19.74 -0.03
N ARG A 290 -7.65 18.56 -0.67
CA ARG A 290 -7.68 17.25 0.02
C ARG A 290 -6.87 16.14 -0.65
N SER A 291 -6.74 16.19 -1.97
CA SER A 291 -5.98 15.22 -2.74
C SER A 291 -4.50 15.40 -2.46
N VAL A 292 -3.77 14.29 -2.39
CA VAL A 292 -2.30 14.33 -2.31
C VAL A 292 -1.70 14.80 -3.62
N TYR A 293 -2.39 14.59 -4.74
CA TYR A 293 -1.99 15.04 -6.06
C TYR A 293 -3.21 15.38 -6.93
N PRO A 294 -3.72 16.63 -6.82
CA PRO A 294 -4.95 17.07 -7.49
C PRO A 294 -5.03 16.82 -9.00
N PRO A 295 -3.94 16.91 -9.80
CA PRO A 295 -4.00 16.62 -11.24
C PRO A 295 -4.41 15.19 -11.58
N LEU A 296 -4.20 14.20 -10.71
CA LEU A 296 -4.66 12.82 -10.94
C LEU A 296 -5.98 12.51 -10.24
N ALA A 297 -6.54 13.42 -9.46
CA ALA A 297 -7.74 13.16 -8.67
C ALA A 297 -9.01 13.03 -9.53
N ASP A 298 -8.98 13.44 -10.79
CA ASP A 298 -10.01 13.25 -11.82
C ASP A 298 -9.59 12.33 -12.96
N ALA A 299 -8.49 11.60 -12.82
CA ALA A 299 -7.99 10.66 -13.83
C ALA A 299 -8.95 9.52 -14.28
N PRO A 300 -9.99 9.09 -13.53
CA PRO A 300 -10.92 8.09 -14.04
C PRO A 300 -11.83 8.63 -15.15
N LEU A 301 -11.96 7.88 -16.24
CA LEU A 301 -12.97 8.15 -17.28
C LEU A 301 -14.38 7.91 -16.76
N THR A 302 -15.28 8.83 -17.10
CA THR A 302 -16.70 8.80 -16.76
C THR A 302 -17.57 8.35 -17.95
N GLU A 303 -18.86 8.14 -17.70
CA GLU A 303 -19.81 7.65 -18.71
C GLU A 303 -19.85 8.54 -19.96
N GLY A 304 -19.75 7.91 -21.13
CA GLY A 304 -19.71 8.57 -22.44
C GLY A 304 -18.31 9.02 -22.87
N GLU A 305 -17.31 8.98 -21.98
CA GLU A 305 -15.95 9.37 -22.32
C GLU A 305 -15.19 8.26 -23.07
N THR A 306 -14.24 8.71 -23.87
CA THR A 306 -13.33 7.86 -24.64
C THR A 306 -11.93 8.41 -24.52
N TYR A 307 -10.96 7.54 -24.33
CA TYR A 307 -9.55 7.90 -24.33
C TYR A 307 -8.71 6.92 -25.15
N THR A 308 -7.76 7.45 -25.91
CA THR A 308 -6.73 6.64 -26.59
C THR A 308 -5.41 6.91 -25.89
N VAL A 309 -4.84 5.88 -25.27
CA VAL A 309 -3.69 6.03 -24.39
C VAL A 309 -2.45 6.42 -25.23
N PRO A 310 -1.82 7.58 -25.00
CA PRO A 310 -0.68 8.00 -25.79
C PRO A 310 0.49 7.02 -25.73
N GLY A 311 1.09 6.75 -26.90
CA GLY A 311 2.18 5.78 -27.06
C GLY A 311 1.75 4.31 -27.00
N GLU A 312 0.47 4.06 -26.69
CA GLU A 312 -0.09 2.73 -26.52
C GLU A 312 -1.19 2.54 -27.55
N ARG A 313 -1.24 1.37 -28.19
CA ARG A 313 -2.24 1.08 -29.22
C ARG A 313 -3.58 0.68 -28.60
N THR A 314 -4.04 1.42 -27.59
CA THR A 314 -5.18 1.04 -26.76
C THR A 314 -6.17 2.20 -26.63
N ARG A 315 -7.42 1.96 -27.00
CA ARG A 315 -8.56 2.86 -26.79
C ARG A 315 -9.51 2.25 -25.76
N VAL A 316 -9.94 3.07 -24.81
CA VAL A 316 -10.93 2.73 -23.78
C VAL A 316 -12.12 3.66 -23.93
N GLU A 317 -13.32 3.10 -23.98
CA GLU A 317 -14.59 3.83 -24.05
C GLU A 317 -15.49 3.37 -22.91
N VAL A 318 -16.05 4.31 -22.15
CA VAL A 318 -16.95 4.03 -21.03
C VAL A 318 -18.38 4.20 -21.52
N ALA A 319 -19.11 3.09 -21.65
CA ALA A 319 -20.42 3.08 -22.26
C ALA A 319 -21.51 3.53 -21.28
N ASP A 320 -21.56 2.93 -20.09
CA ASP A 320 -22.54 3.26 -19.05
C ASP A 320 -22.06 2.86 -17.65
N ARG A 321 -22.76 3.39 -16.63
CA ARG A 321 -22.71 2.89 -15.26
C ARG A 321 -24.01 2.17 -14.91
N THR A 322 -23.90 0.90 -14.59
CA THR A 322 -25.04 0.07 -14.19
C THR A 322 -25.65 0.51 -12.84
N PRO A 323 -26.94 0.20 -12.57
CA PRO A 323 -27.55 0.51 -11.27
C PRO A 323 -26.87 -0.15 -10.05
N SER A 324 -26.13 -1.25 -10.26
CA SER A 324 -25.34 -1.91 -9.21
C SER A 324 -24.00 -1.21 -8.94
N GLY A 325 -23.65 -0.17 -9.69
CA GLY A 325 -22.41 0.58 -9.57
C GLY A 325 -21.24 0.02 -10.39
N SER A 326 -21.47 -1.01 -11.21
CA SER A 326 -20.46 -1.53 -12.16
C SER A 326 -20.43 -0.69 -13.43
N TRP A 327 -19.30 -0.71 -14.14
CA TRP A 327 -19.03 0.14 -15.30
C TRP A 327 -18.88 -0.72 -16.55
N THR A 328 -19.62 -0.41 -17.62
CA THR A 328 -19.45 -1.08 -18.90
C THR A 328 -18.44 -0.32 -19.75
N VAL A 329 -17.43 -1.04 -20.25
CA VAL A 329 -16.34 -0.48 -21.03
C VAL A 329 -16.11 -1.28 -22.30
N ARG A 330 -15.73 -0.58 -23.36
CA ARG A 330 -15.14 -1.17 -24.55
C ARG A 330 -13.65 -0.87 -24.55
N ILE A 331 -12.84 -1.91 -24.50
CA ILE A 331 -11.38 -1.81 -24.61
C ILE A 331 -10.96 -2.35 -25.97
N THR A 332 -10.24 -1.56 -26.75
CA THR A 332 -9.73 -1.95 -28.07
C THR A 332 -8.22 -1.77 -28.13
N ALA A 333 -7.50 -2.89 -28.19
CA ALA A 333 -6.06 -2.98 -28.33
C ALA A 333 -5.65 -3.19 -29.81
N GLY A 334 -4.47 -2.70 -30.18
CA GLY A 334 -3.90 -2.78 -31.52
C GLY A 334 -4.35 -1.69 -32.50
N VAL A 335 -4.96 -0.60 -32.01
CA VAL A 335 -5.41 0.52 -32.85
C VAL A 335 -4.27 1.37 -33.43
#